data_AF-A0A382X0H1-F1
#
_entry.id   AF-A0A382X0H1-F1
#
_cell.length_a   1.000
_cell.length_b   1.000
_cell.length_c   1.000
_cell.angle_alpha   90.00
_cell.angle_beta   90.00
_cell.angle_gamma   90.00
#
_symmetry.space_group_name_H-M   'P 1'
#
loop_
_entity.id
_entity.type
_entity.pdbx_description
1 polymer ?
#
loop_
_entity_poly.entity_id
_entity_poly.type
_entity_poly.pdbx_seq_one_letter_code
_entity_poly.pdbx_strand_id
1 'polypeptide(L)'
;MVIPYQQIVKNTQRTLILVIVWYLIILTVLDAQPIPNEFFQIKSQKLLYDAGENWKSLTLFGPIRYQHLNKTKEKSADSLYIKARAGVHSRNDGVAVYGFGHFTYQKHFFGYLYPRIVNEVNTFQRYSGVPRDISRGGFSSGETDLSGIGFQNRWVTLQVGRGRESWGAGNDIQLALSEDSPAYDYAMLGSDYGNLRVNYIHGFLESTAEGINRYITARGMEWTNKKSLVIGVSETVIYSGLNRPLDMGYMNPIS
;
A
#
# COMPACT_ATOMS: atom_id res chain seq x y z
N MET A 1 38.23 -34.31 -20.23
CA MET A 1 37.16 -33.35 -20.56
C MET A 1 37.48 -32.04 -19.85
N VAL A 2 38.09 -31.08 -20.55
CA VAL A 2 38.60 -29.82 -19.97
C VAL A 2 37.49 -28.78 -20.08
N ILE A 3 36.91 -28.37 -18.95
CA ILE A 3 35.93 -27.28 -18.95
C ILE A 3 36.70 -25.98 -19.22
N PRO A 4 36.30 -25.17 -20.23
CA PRO A 4 37.05 -23.98 -20.60
C PRO A 4 37.05 -22.96 -19.46
N TYR A 5 38.24 -22.44 -19.13
CA TYR A 5 38.49 -21.50 -18.01
C TYR A 5 37.53 -20.29 -18.00
N GLN A 6 37.13 -19.78 -19.17
CA GLN A 6 36.18 -18.67 -19.27
C GLN A 6 34.77 -19.02 -18.75
N GLN A 7 34.36 -20.29 -18.83
CA GLN A 7 33.05 -20.74 -18.34
C GLN A 7 33.03 -20.83 -16.81
N ILE A 8 34.18 -21.17 -16.21
CA ILE A 8 34.37 -21.18 -14.75
C ILE A 8 34.28 -19.74 -14.22
N VAL A 9 35.03 -18.80 -14.81
CA VAL A 9 35.01 -17.37 -14.40
C VAL A 9 33.62 -16.75 -14.50
N LYS A 10 32.87 -17.04 -15.59
CA LYS A 10 31.51 -16.52 -15.78
C LYS A 10 30.52 -17.10 -14.77
N ASN A 11 30.67 -18.37 -14.39
CA ASN A 11 29.85 -18.98 -13.34
C ASN A 11 30.21 -18.45 -11.95
N THR A 12 31.50 -18.23 -11.66
CA THR A 12 31.96 -17.64 -10.38
C THR A 12 31.50 -16.19 -10.23
N GLN A 13 31.49 -15.39 -11.31
CA GLN A 13 30.93 -14.03 -11.27
C GLN A 13 29.42 -14.03 -11.08
N ARG A 14 28.69 -14.96 -11.71
CA ARG A 14 27.24 -15.11 -11.51
C ARG A 14 26.89 -15.54 -10.09
N THR A 15 27.63 -16.49 -9.51
CA THR A 15 27.42 -16.88 -8.11
C THR A 15 27.82 -15.78 -7.14
N LEU A 16 28.89 -15.03 -7.42
CA LEU A 16 29.27 -13.88 -6.60
C LEU A 16 28.22 -12.77 -6.65
N ILE A 17 27.69 -12.43 -7.82
CA ILE A 17 26.60 -11.46 -7.98
C ILE A 17 25.34 -11.96 -7.26
N LEU A 18 24.98 -13.24 -7.40
CA LEU A 18 23.84 -13.82 -6.69
C LEU A 18 24.03 -13.81 -5.18
N VAL A 19 25.25 -14.07 -4.69
CA VAL A 19 25.60 -14.02 -3.26
C VAL A 19 25.61 -12.58 -2.75
N ILE A 20 26.11 -11.61 -3.53
CA ILE A 20 26.07 -10.19 -3.18
C ILE A 20 24.63 -9.67 -3.18
N VAL A 21 23.81 -10.05 -4.16
CA VAL A 21 22.37 -9.74 -4.21
C VAL A 21 21.67 -10.37 -3.00
N TRP A 22 21.97 -11.63 -2.67
CA TRP A 22 21.47 -12.30 -1.47
C TRP A 22 21.94 -11.63 -0.17
N TYR A 23 23.19 -11.17 -0.11
CA TYR A 23 23.77 -10.51 1.06
C TYR A 23 23.21 -9.08 1.25
N LEU A 24 22.92 -8.38 0.15
CA LEU A 24 22.22 -7.09 0.14
C LEU A 24 20.75 -7.23 0.56
N ILE A 25 20.11 -8.37 0.26
CA ILE A 25 18.75 -8.71 0.73
C ILE A 25 18.73 -9.00 2.24
N ILE A 26 19.80 -9.56 2.81
CA ILE A 26 19.86 -9.98 4.22
C ILE A 26 20.09 -8.82 5.21
N LEU A 27 20.55 -7.64 4.77
CA LEU A 27 21.05 -6.60 5.68
C LEU A 27 20.06 -5.53 6.19
N THR A 28 18.73 -5.71 6.15
CA THR A 28 17.82 -4.63 6.56
C THR A 28 16.62 -5.06 7.41
N VAL A 29 16.60 -4.59 8.67
CA VAL A 29 15.67 -4.94 9.76
C VAL A 29 14.52 -3.91 9.95
N LEU A 30 13.25 -4.38 9.88
CA LEU A 30 11.97 -3.85 10.43
C LEU A 30 10.83 -3.64 9.40
N ASP A 31 9.61 -3.90 9.90
CA ASP A 31 8.35 -4.41 9.27
C ASP A 31 7.66 -3.52 8.19
N ALA A 32 6.48 -3.96 7.66
CA ALA A 32 5.74 -3.35 6.52
C ALA A 32 4.19 -3.55 6.40
N GLN A 33 3.25 -2.56 6.42
CA GLN A 33 1.76 -2.76 6.28
C GLN A 33 0.82 -1.53 6.46
N PRO A 34 -0.21 -1.30 5.62
CA PRO A 34 -1.32 -0.34 5.85
C PRO A 34 -2.32 -0.72 6.97
N ILE A 35 -2.97 0.26 7.61
CA ILE A 35 -4.05 0.09 8.60
C ILE A 35 -5.41 0.49 7.97
N PRO A 36 -6.50 -0.27 8.17
CA PRO A 36 -7.83 0.16 7.73
C PRO A 36 -8.30 1.47 8.39
N ASN A 37 -8.97 2.33 7.62
CA ASN A 37 -9.40 3.68 8.04
C ASN A 37 -10.46 3.67 9.15
N GLU A 38 -11.19 2.58 9.29
CA GLU A 38 -12.26 2.40 10.27
C GLU A 38 -11.69 2.13 11.67
N PHE A 39 -10.42 1.73 11.76
CA PHE A 39 -9.83 1.27 13.01
C PHE A 39 -9.44 2.44 13.90
N PHE A 40 -9.81 2.38 15.18
CA PHE A 40 -9.45 3.42 16.16
C PHE A 40 -7.94 3.74 16.18
N GLN A 41 -7.10 2.74 15.92
CA GLN A 41 -5.65 2.90 15.84
C GLN A 41 -5.22 3.96 14.81
N ILE A 42 -5.86 4.01 13.63
CA ILE A 42 -5.50 4.98 12.60
C ILE A 42 -5.88 6.40 13.06
N LYS A 43 -7.07 6.56 13.63
CA LYS A 43 -7.59 7.84 14.12
C LYS A 43 -6.73 8.40 15.26
N SER A 44 -6.34 7.54 16.20
CA SER A 44 -5.44 7.93 17.28
C SER A 44 -4.08 8.37 16.75
N GLN A 45 -3.52 7.69 15.74
CA GLN A 45 -2.22 8.08 15.20
C GLN A 45 -2.26 9.40 14.44
N LYS A 46 -3.33 9.64 13.69
CA LYS A 46 -3.60 10.91 13.03
C LYS A 46 -3.59 12.07 14.02
N LEU A 47 -4.31 11.93 15.15
CA LEU A 47 -4.32 12.92 16.23
C LEU A 47 -2.95 13.14 16.87
N LEU A 48 -2.15 12.07 17.02
CA LEU A 48 -0.79 12.19 17.54
C LEU A 48 0.10 13.00 16.59
N TYR A 49 0.02 12.76 15.28
CA TYR A 49 0.75 13.57 14.30
C TYR A 49 0.31 15.02 14.31
N ASP A 50 -0.99 15.29 14.39
CA ASP A 50 -1.53 16.65 14.47
C ASP A 50 -1.09 17.37 15.75
N ALA A 51 -0.88 16.62 16.85
CA ALA A 51 -0.31 17.12 18.09
C ALA A 51 1.23 17.28 18.07
N GLY A 52 1.89 16.95 16.97
CA GLY A 52 3.35 17.01 16.82
C GLY A 52 4.10 15.78 17.34
N GLU A 53 3.39 14.78 17.86
CA GLU A 53 3.98 13.53 18.33
C GLU A 53 4.39 12.63 17.15
N ASN A 54 5.53 11.95 17.29
CA ASN A 54 6.08 11.08 16.24
C ASN A 54 6.35 11.77 14.88
N TRP A 55 6.52 13.09 14.82
CA TRP A 55 6.78 13.84 13.58
C TRP A 55 7.96 13.29 12.75
N LYS A 56 8.93 12.64 13.39
CA LYS A 56 10.04 11.92 12.75
C LYS A 56 9.62 10.87 11.73
N SER A 57 8.41 10.31 11.88
CA SER A 57 7.87 9.25 11.01
C SER A 57 6.77 9.74 10.07
N LEU A 58 6.44 11.05 10.10
CA LEU A 58 5.49 11.67 9.18
C LEU A 58 5.99 11.56 7.74
N THR A 59 5.07 11.27 6.84
CA THR A 59 5.26 11.12 5.39
C THR A 59 4.07 11.78 4.70
N LEU A 60 4.32 12.39 3.55
CA LEU A 60 3.32 12.90 2.63
C LEU A 60 2.78 11.80 1.71
N PHE A 61 3.43 10.63 1.66
CA PHE A 61 3.06 9.54 0.77
C PHE A 61 2.54 8.31 1.52
N GLY A 62 1.34 7.91 1.14
CA GLY A 62 0.69 6.66 1.51
C GLY A 62 -0.07 6.73 2.84
N PRO A 63 -0.97 5.77 3.07
CA PRO A 63 -1.71 5.68 4.32
C PRO A 63 -0.81 5.30 5.50
N ILE A 64 -1.25 5.60 6.72
CA ILE A 64 -0.54 5.21 7.94
C ILE A 64 -0.38 3.70 8.01
N ARG A 65 0.87 3.27 8.15
CA ARG A 65 1.25 1.86 8.26
C ARG A 65 1.48 1.43 9.71
N TYR A 66 1.19 0.17 10.03
CA TYR A 66 1.42 -0.43 11.36
C TYR A 66 2.87 -0.29 11.88
N GLN A 67 3.85 0.02 11.01
CA GLN A 67 5.24 0.21 11.43
C GLN A 67 5.60 1.57 11.95
N HIS A 68 4.88 2.62 11.56
CA HIS A 68 5.11 3.91 12.17
C HIS A 68 4.77 3.86 13.68
N LEU A 69 3.94 2.89 14.08
CA LEU A 69 3.46 2.66 15.44
C LEU A 69 4.34 1.74 16.28
N ASN A 70 4.93 0.69 15.69
CA ASN A 70 5.57 -0.41 16.44
C ASN A 70 7.06 -0.56 16.11
N LYS A 71 7.88 0.44 16.46
CA LYS A 71 9.36 0.30 16.42
C LYS A 71 9.92 -0.65 17.50
N THR A 72 9.09 -1.17 18.40
CA THR A 72 9.53 -1.70 19.70
C THR A 72 9.47 -3.22 19.87
N LYS A 73 9.11 -4.01 18.85
CA LYS A 73 9.20 -5.47 18.93
C LYS A 73 9.97 -6.05 17.75
N GLU A 74 11.25 -6.33 17.98
CA GLU A 74 12.05 -7.15 17.07
C GLU A 74 11.42 -8.54 16.96
N LYS A 75 10.66 -8.78 15.89
CA LYS A 75 10.17 -10.13 15.58
C LYS A 75 11.36 -10.99 15.13
N SER A 76 11.36 -12.28 15.46
CA SER A 76 12.40 -13.21 15.01
C SER A 76 12.27 -13.48 13.50
N ALA A 77 13.37 -13.84 12.85
CA ALA A 77 13.43 -14.03 11.39
C ALA A 77 12.57 -15.20 10.91
N ASP A 78 12.21 -16.14 11.80
CA ASP A 78 11.44 -17.34 11.45
C ASP A 78 9.99 -17.28 11.96
N SER A 79 9.51 -16.11 12.36
CA SER A 79 8.17 -15.98 12.93
C SER A 79 7.09 -15.68 11.89
N LEU A 80 5.98 -16.42 11.97
CA LEU A 80 4.70 -16.08 11.34
C LEU A 80 3.83 -15.39 12.39
N TYR A 81 3.41 -14.17 12.13
CA TYR A 81 2.51 -13.41 12.98
C TYR A 81 1.20 -13.17 12.26
N ILE A 82 0.09 -13.61 12.83
CA ILE A 82 -1.25 -13.42 12.27
C ILE A 82 -2.06 -12.56 13.22
N LYS A 83 -2.73 -11.55 12.65
CA LYS A 83 -3.72 -10.72 13.32
C LYS A 83 -5.02 -10.83 12.55
N ALA A 84 -6.05 -11.34 13.21
CA ALA A 84 -7.40 -11.39 12.67
C ALA A 84 -8.35 -10.58 13.56
N ARG A 85 -9.35 -9.96 12.95
CA ARG A 85 -10.45 -9.27 13.61
C ARG A 85 -11.70 -9.46 12.77
N ALA A 86 -12.84 -9.64 13.42
CA ALA A 86 -14.14 -9.45 12.80
C ALA A 86 -14.88 -8.35 13.57
N GLY A 87 -15.83 -7.69 12.91
CA GLY A 87 -16.61 -6.65 13.56
C GLY A 87 -17.88 -6.30 12.81
N VAL A 88 -18.74 -5.57 13.51
CA VAL A 88 -19.96 -4.99 12.98
C VAL A 88 -19.84 -3.47 13.14
N HIS A 89 -20.25 -2.73 12.13
CA HIS A 89 -20.32 -1.29 12.14
C HIS A 89 -21.72 -0.87 11.72
N SER A 90 -22.38 -0.05 12.52
CA SER A 90 -23.70 0.49 12.20
C SER A 90 -23.62 2.01 12.13
N ARG A 91 -24.31 2.60 11.15
CA ARG A 91 -24.45 4.04 10.94
C ARG A 91 -25.82 4.31 10.35
N ASN A 92 -26.64 5.13 11.01
CA ASN A 92 -28.05 5.34 10.64
C ASN A 92 -28.76 3.97 10.53
N ASP A 93 -29.41 3.69 9.39
CA ASP A 93 -30.05 2.41 9.07
C ASP A 93 -29.10 1.40 8.39
N GLY A 94 -27.86 1.82 8.10
CA GLY A 94 -26.85 0.98 7.49
C GLY A 94 -26.11 0.13 8.50
N VAL A 95 -25.98 -1.17 8.21
CA VAL A 95 -25.17 -2.16 8.93
C VAL A 95 -24.15 -2.76 7.99
N ALA A 96 -22.89 -2.75 8.43
CA ALA A 96 -21.77 -3.40 7.79
C ALA A 96 -21.20 -4.49 8.70
N VAL A 97 -20.90 -5.65 8.12
CA VAL A 97 -20.11 -6.69 8.78
C VAL A 97 -18.79 -6.79 8.04
N TYR A 98 -17.68 -6.79 8.78
CA TYR A 98 -16.36 -6.85 8.20
C TYR A 98 -15.48 -7.92 8.84
N GLY A 99 -14.56 -8.44 8.03
CA GLY A 99 -13.45 -9.26 8.46
C GLY A 99 -12.15 -8.55 8.13
N PHE A 100 -11.15 -8.70 8.99
CA PHE A 100 -9.79 -8.24 8.77
C PHE A 100 -8.85 -9.39 9.08
N GLY A 101 -8.05 -9.77 8.10
CA GLY A 101 -6.97 -10.73 8.23
C GLY A 101 -5.67 -10.05 7.83
N HIS A 102 -4.63 -10.30 8.60
CA HIS A 102 -3.32 -9.77 8.33
C HIS A 102 -2.27 -10.77 8.80
N PHE A 103 -1.25 -11.01 7.98
CA PHE A 103 -0.10 -11.82 8.38
C PHE A 103 1.22 -11.14 8.02
N THR A 104 2.23 -11.35 8.88
CA THR A 104 3.64 -11.05 8.62
C THR A 104 4.40 -12.36 8.65
N TYR A 105 5.23 -12.62 7.65
CA TYR A 105 6.10 -13.79 7.57
C TYR A 105 7.55 -13.34 7.41
N GLN A 106 8.45 -13.95 8.20
CA GLN A 106 9.89 -13.66 8.18
C GLN A 106 10.24 -12.16 8.23
N LYS A 107 9.47 -11.39 9.02
CA LYS A 107 9.58 -9.93 9.20
C LYS A 107 9.22 -9.07 7.97
N HIS A 108 9.54 -9.52 6.76
CA HIS A 108 9.48 -8.68 5.57
C HIS A 108 8.25 -8.91 4.71
N PHE A 109 7.79 -10.16 4.63
CA PHE A 109 6.65 -10.50 3.82
C PHE A 109 5.38 -10.26 4.60
N PHE A 110 4.38 -9.73 3.91
CA PHE A 110 3.08 -9.50 4.51
C PHE A 110 1.96 -9.75 3.53
N GLY A 111 0.79 -10.04 4.10
CA GLY A 111 -0.45 -10.03 3.37
C GLY A 111 -1.58 -9.52 4.24
N TYR A 112 -2.57 -8.91 3.61
CA TYR A 112 -3.72 -8.34 4.29
C TYR A 112 -4.98 -8.59 3.47
N LEU A 113 -6.12 -8.64 4.16
CA LEU A 113 -7.43 -8.89 3.59
C LEU A 113 -8.48 -8.21 4.48
N TYR A 114 -9.31 -7.36 3.89
CA TYR A 114 -10.34 -6.60 4.57
C TYR A 114 -11.66 -6.63 3.77
N PRO A 115 -12.42 -7.74 3.81
CA PRO A 115 -13.75 -7.82 3.23
C PRO A 115 -14.80 -7.16 4.12
N ARG A 116 -15.80 -6.56 3.48
CA ARG A 116 -17.01 -6.06 4.15
C ARG A 116 -18.27 -6.32 3.34
N ILE A 117 -19.35 -6.67 4.02
CA ILE A 117 -20.70 -6.78 3.47
C ILE A 117 -21.59 -5.72 4.10
N VAL A 118 -22.50 -5.14 3.32
CA VAL A 118 -23.36 -4.02 3.72
C VAL A 118 -24.80 -4.26 3.28
N ASN A 119 -25.75 -3.73 4.04
CA ASN A 119 -27.17 -3.71 3.66
C ASN A 119 -27.51 -2.48 2.79
N GLU A 120 -26.85 -1.35 3.03
CA GLU A 120 -27.08 -0.08 2.35
C GLU A 120 -25.75 0.51 1.86
N VAL A 121 -25.57 0.50 0.53
CA VAL A 121 -24.32 0.86 -0.15
C VAL A 121 -23.96 2.34 0.06
N ASN A 122 -24.94 3.23 0.04
CA ASN A 122 -24.70 4.68 0.09
C ASN A 122 -24.34 5.20 1.49
N THR A 123 -24.49 4.37 2.53
CA THR A 123 -24.24 4.78 3.92
C THR A 123 -22.76 4.74 4.28
N PHE A 124 -21.99 3.86 3.65
CA PHE A 124 -20.59 3.61 4.01
C PHE A 124 -19.65 4.36 3.07
N GLN A 125 -18.80 5.20 3.65
CA GLN A 125 -17.80 5.93 2.87
C GLN A 125 -16.85 4.96 2.15
N ARG A 126 -16.39 5.40 0.97
CA ARG A 126 -15.43 4.69 0.12
C ARG A 126 -15.92 3.34 -0.39
N TYR A 127 -17.22 3.04 -0.22
CA TYR A 127 -17.83 1.81 -0.68
C TYR A 127 -18.12 1.90 -2.17
N SER A 128 -17.66 0.91 -2.91
CA SER A 128 -17.74 0.86 -4.38
C SER A 128 -18.54 -0.33 -4.91
N GLY A 129 -18.87 -1.28 -4.04
CA GLY A 129 -19.70 -2.43 -4.38
C GLY A 129 -21.10 -2.00 -4.85
N VAL A 130 -21.59 -2.71 -5.86
CA VAL A 130 -22.94 -2.51 -6.42
C VAL A 130 -23.92 -3.43 -5.67
N PRO A 131 -25.12 -2.96 -5.30
CA PRO A 131 -26.12 -3.82 -4.68
C PRO A 131 -26.59 -4.91 -5.66
N ARG A 132 -26.88 -6.09 -5.13
CA ARG A 132 -27.48 -7.20 -5.90
C ARG A 132 -28.97 -7.27 -5.63
N ASP A 133 -29.71 -7.81 -6.60
CA ASP A 133 -31.16 -8.05 -6.48
C ASP A 133 -31.51 -9.03 -5.33
N ILE A 134 -30.55 -9.88 -4.96
CA ILE A 134 -30.68 -10.83 -3.85
C ILE A 134 -30.12 -10.25 -2.55
N SER A 135 -30.88 -10.39 -1.46
CA SER A 135 -30.38 -10.13 -0.10
C SER A 135 -30.27 -11.42 0.71
N ARG A 136 -29.24 -11.52 1.56
CA ARG A 136 -29.02 -12.67 2.45
C ARG A 136 -28.72 -12.16 3.85
N GLY A 137 -29.55 -12.55 4.82
CA GLY A 137 -29.43 -12.03 6.19
C GLY A 137 -29.53 -10.50 6.28
N GLY A 138 -30.26 -9.87 5.35
CA GLY A 138 -30.39 -8.42 5.27
C GLY A 138 -29.26 -7.69 4.52
N PHE A 139 -28.22 -8.38 4.06
CA PHE A 139 -27.12 -7.77 3.30
C PHE A 139 -27.34 -7.92 1.79
N SER A 140 -27.09 -6.85 1.03
CA SER A 140 -27.35 -6.74 -0.42
C SER A 140 -26.08 -6.55 -1.24
N SER A 141 -24.96 -6.14 -0.62
CA SER A 141 -23.69 -5.94 -1.31
C SER A 141 -22.49 -6.40 -0.48
N GLY A 142 -21.40 -6.74 -1.17
CA GLY A 142 -20.13 -7.12 -0.56
C GLY A 142 -18.95 -6.66 -1.42
N GLU A 143 -17.88 -6.19 -0.78
CA GLU A 143 -16.63 -5.83 -1.46
C GLU A 143 -15.41 -6.22 -0.62
N THR A 144 -14.25 -6.27 -1.28
CA THR A 144 -12.96 -6.33 -0.59
C THR A 144 -12.34 -4.95 -0.65
N ASP A 145 -12.25 -4.29 0.50
CA ASP A 145 -11.72 -2.93 0.59
C ASP A 145 -10.21 -2.90 0.41
N LEU A 146 -9.53 -3.77 1.15
CA LEU A 146 -8.09 -3.87 1.13
C LEU A 146 -7.74 -5.35 0.94
N SER A 147 -6.89 -5.63 -0.02
CA SER A 147 -6.27 -6.95 -0.14
C SER A 147 -4.89 -6.81 -0.75
N GLY A 148 -3.98 -7.70 -0.44
CA GLY A 148 -2.68 -7.65 -1.10
C GLY A 148 -1.62 -8.43 -0.40
N ILE A 149 -0.50 -8.52 -1.09
CA ILE A 149 0.75 -9.08 -0.59
C ILE A 149 1.88 -8.11 -0.87
N GLY A 150 2.91 -8.18 -0.05
CA GLY A 150 4.06 -7.32 -0.24
C GLY A 150 5.27 -7.77 0.53
N PHE A 151 6.36 -7.06 0.25
CA PHE A 151 7.63 -7.13 0.93
C PHE A 151 7.98 -5.72 1.39
N GLN A 152 8.38 -5.53 2.63
CA GLN A 152 9.13 -4.32 2.97
C GLN A 152 10.19 -4.56 4.05
N ASN A 153 11.22 -3.74 3.94
CA ASN A 153 12.33 -3.66 4.87
C ASN A 153 12.56 -2.18 5.22
N ARG A 154 13.76 -1.85 5.71
CA ARG A 154 14.08 -0.48 6.16
C ARG A 154 14.04 0.58 5.09
N TRP A 155 14.24 0.21 3.83
CA TRP A 155 14.51 1.16 2.75
C TRP A 155 13.70 0.90 1.49
N VAL A 156 13.01 -0.23 1.37
CA VAL A 156 12.18 -0.60 0.23
C VAL A 156 10.85 -1.15 0.67
N THR A 157 9.81 -0.77 -0.08
CA THR A 157 8.50 -1.42 -0.09
C THR A 157 8.09 -1.82 -1.49
N LEU A 158 7.73 -3.09 -1.62
CA LEU A 158 7.09 -3.66 -2.80
C LEU A 158 5.73 -4.19 -2.39
N GLN A 159 4.68 -3.80 -3.08
CA GLN A 159 3.33 -4.24 -2.76
C GLN A 159 2.52 -4.40 -4.04
N VAL A 160 1.72 -5.45 -4.10
CA VAL A 160 0.70 -5.64 -5.13
C VAL A 160 -0.61 -5.98 -4.44
N GLY A 161 -1.67 -5.28 -4.81
CA GLY A 161 -2.97 -5.52 -4.22
C GLY A 161 -3.95 -4.38 -4.43
N ARG A 162 -5.08 -4.50 -3.74
CA ARG A 162 -6.14 -3.52 -3.65
C ARG A 162 -5.96 -2.64 -2.42
N GLY A 163 -6.09 -1.34 -2.61
CA GLY A 163 -5.98 -0.40 -1.51
C GLY A 163 -6.31 1.03 -1.90
N ARG A 164 -5.91 1.95 -1.02
CA ARG A 164 -6.08 3.39 -1.18
C ARG A 164 -4.75 4.07 -0.91
N GLU A 165 -4.50 5.16 -1.62
CA GLU A 165 -3.32 5.99 -1.45
C GLU A 165 -3.72 7.36 -0.91
N SER A 166 -2.89 7.93 -0.06
CA SER A 166 -3.09 9.26 0.53
C SER A 166 -1.82 10.05 0.31
N TRP A 167 -1.86 10.99 -0.63
CA TRP A 167 -0.72 11.83 -0.96
C TRP A 167 -1.06 13.28 -0.63
N GLY A 168 -0.53 13.80 0.48
CA GLY A 168 -0.98 15.06 1.03
C GLY A 168 -0.28 15.49 2.32
N ALA A 169 -0.47 16.75 2.72
CA ALA A 169 0.19 17.37 3.87
C ALA A 169 -0.55 17.18 5.20
N GLY A 170 -1.57 16.31 5.24
CA GLY A 170 -2.36 16.06 6.44
C GLY A 170 -3.58 15.19 6.18
N ASN A 171 -4.40 15.02 7.22
CA ASN A 171 -5.54 14.11 7.24
C ASN A 171 -6.68 14.52 6.29
N ASP A 172 -6.78 15.81 5.95
CA ASP A 172 -7.83 16.36 5.09
C ASP A 172 -7.27 17.23 3.94
N ILE A 173 -5.96 17.16 3.69
CA ILE A 173 -5.25 17.97 2.70
C ILE A 173 -4.62 17.05 1.65
N GLN A 174 -5.48 16.37 0.89
CA GLN A 174 -5.13 15.39 -0.14
C GLN A 174 -5.76 15.81 -1.47
N LEU A 175 -5.01 16.48 -2.33
CA LEU A 175 -5.54 17.07 -3.56
C LEU A 175 -5.53 16.10 -4.75
N ALA A 176 -4.54 15.20 -4.83
CA ALA A 176 -4.34 14.32 -5.98
C ALA A 176 -4.80 12.88 -5.68
N LEU A 177 -4.22 12.25 -4.64
CA LEU A 177 -4.59 10.91 -4.19
C LEU A 177 -5.09 11.00 -2.76
N SER A 178 -6.31 10.51 -2.54
CA SER A 178 -6.96 10.60 -1.24
C SER A 178 -7.35 9.23 -0.70
N GLU A 179 -7.21 9.06 0.61
CA GLU A 179 -7.70 7.87 1.30
C GLU A 179 -9.23 7.78 1.30
N ASP A 180 -9.93 8.85 0.92
CA ASP A 180 -11.39 8.88 0.76
C ASP A 180 -11.88 8.46 -0.63
N SER A 181 -10.97 8.08 -1.53
CA SER A 181 -11.36 7.43 -2.78
C SER A 181 -11.86 5.99 -2.56
N PRO A 182 -12.65 5.45 -3.50
CA PRO A 182 -12.77 4.00 -3.66
C PRO A 182 -11.40 3.32 -3.73
N ALA A 183 -11.32 2.08 -3.26
CA ALA A 183 -10.11 1.29 -3.40
C ALA A 183 -9.92 0.83 -4.85
N TYR A 184 -8.67 0.73 -5.28
CA TYR A 184 -8.30 0.28 -6.61
C TYR A 184 -7.08 -0.64 -6.54
N ASP A 185 -6.82 -1.37 -7.62
CA ASP A 185 -5.76 -2.36 -7.67
C ASP A 185 -4.48 -1.71 -8.18
N TYR A 186 -3.36 -1.88 -7.48
CA TYR A 186 -2.10 -1.27 -7.85
C TYR A 186 -0.88 -2.09 -7.41
N ALA A 187 0.22 -1.85 -8.12
CA ALA A 187 1.57 -2.14 -7.70
C ALA A 187 2.20 -0.88 -7.11
N MET A 188 3.00 -1.04 -6.06
CA MET A 188 3.72 0.06 -5.41
C MET A 188 5.19 -0.30 -5.21
N LEU A 189 6.05 0.68 -5.48
CA LEU A 189 7.46 0.71 -5.13
C LEU A 189 7.74 1.96 -4.28
N GLY A 190 7.93 1.76 -2.98
CA GLY A 190 8.38 2.79 -2.05
C GLY A 190 9.87 2.62 -1.73
N SER A 191 10.56 3.72 -1.47
CA SER A 191 11.93 3.70 -0.95
C SER A 191 12.16 4.79 0.10
N ASP A 192 12.81 4.46 1.21
CA ASP A 192 13.13 5.37 2.33
C ASP A 192 14.64 5.37 2.60
N TYR A 193 15.29 6.50 2.29
CA TYR A 193 16.72 6.74 2.50
C TYR A 193 16.97 7.61 3.74
N GLY A 194 16.03 7.61 4.69
CA GLY A 194 16.08 8.37 5.92
C GLY A 194 15.46 9.75 5.76
N ASN A 195 16.16 10.69 5.15
CA ASN A 195 15.67 12.06 4.98
C ASN A 195 15.03 12.28 3.62
N LEU A 196 15.26 11.39 2.66
CA LEU A 196 14.68 11.40 1.34
C LEU A 196 13.83 10.15 1.18
N ARG A 197 12.59 10.30 0.72
CA ARG A 197 11.73 9.17 0.36
C ARG A 197 11.18 9.35 -1.04
N VAL A 198 11.01 8.23 -1.74
CA VAL A 198 10.45 8.17 -3.08
C VAL A 198 9.34 7.14 -3.07
N ASN A 199 8.23 7.43 -3.74
CA ASN A 199 7.13 6.49 -3.90
C ASN A 199 6.65 6.47 -5.34
N TYR A 200 6.35 5.28 -5.84
CA TYR A 200 5.81 5.04 -7.16
C TYR A 200 4.64 4.07 -7.06
N ILE A 201 3.54 4.39 -7.74
CA ILE A 201 2.40 3.49 -7.90
C ILE A 201 2.02 3.36 -9.37
N HIS A 202 1.50 2.20 -9.70
CA HIS A 202 0.87 1.92 -10.99
C HIS A 202 -0.36 1.07 -10.75
N GLY A 203 -1.53 1.54 -11.18
CA GLY A 203 -2.80 0.93 -10.85
C GLY A 203 -3.83 0.97 -11.96
N PHE A 204 -4.83 0.10 -11.80
CA PHE A 204 -6.03 0.06 -12.61
C PHE A 204 -7.16 0.78 -11.86
N LEU A 205 -7.73 1.82 -12.47
CA LEU A 205 -8.80 2.61 -11.84
C LEU A 205 -10.16 2.00 -12.08
N GLU A 206 -10.56 1.89 -13.34
CA GLU A 206 -11.91 1.48 -13.72
C GLU A 206 -11.98 1.03 -15.19
N SER A 207 -13.05 0.29 -15.50
CA SER A 207 -13.55 0.09 -16.85
C SER A 207 -14.85 0.89 -17.01
N THR A 208 -14.94 1.75 -18.03
CA THR A 208 -16.18 2.47 -18.34
C THR A 208 -17.23 1.53 -18.94
N ALA A 209 -18.48 1.99 -19.04
CA ALA A 209 -19.57 1.22 -19.64
C ALA A 209 -19.30 0.85 -21.11
N GLU A 210 -18.51 1.65 -21.81
CA GLU A 210 -18.08 1.44 -23.20
C GLU A 210 -16.87 0.48 -23.31
N GLY A 211 -16.44 -0.14 -22.20
CA GLY A 211 -15.32 -1.08 -22.17
C GLY A 211 -13.94 -0.43 -22.21
N ILE A 212 -13.83 0.86 -21.86
CA ILE A 212 -12.57 1.59 -21.86
C ILE A 212 -11.89 1.45 -20.50
N ASN A 213 -10.66 0.93 -20.49
CA ASN A 213 -9.87 0.80 -19.26
C ASN A 213 -9.06 2.07 -18.99
N ARG A 214 -9.10 2.55 -17.76
CA ARG A 214 -8.29 3.68 -17.26
C ARG A 214 -7.27 3.20 -16.24
N TYR A 215 -6.06 3.70 -16.39
CA TYR A 215 -4.94 3.39 -15.50
C TYR A 215 -4.43 4.67 -14.84
N ILE A 216 -3.82 4.50 -13.68
CA ILE A 216 -3.17 5.56 -12.94
C ILE A 216 -1.71 5.22 -12.72
N THR A 217 -0.85 6.21 -12.86
CA THR A 217 0.50 6.19 -12.30
C THR A 217 0.69 7.41 -11.44
N ALA A 218 1.40 7.26 -10.34
CA ALA A 218 1.86 8.40 -9.57
C ALA A 218 3.28 8.17 -9.07
N ARG A 219 4.04 9.25 -9.00
CA ARG A 219 5.41 9.26 -8.48
C ARG A 219 5.61 10.47 -7.62
N GLY A 220 6.31 10.29 -6.51
CA GLY A 220 6.52 11.33 -5.53
C GLY A 220 7.90 11.23 -4.92
N MET A 221 8.48 12.39 -4.62
CA MET A 221 9.70 12.52 -3.83
C MET A 221 9.44 13.48 -2.68
N GLU A 222 9.88 13.11 -1.48
CA GLU A 222 9.81 13.97 -0.31
C GLU A 222 11.14 14.03 0.40
N TRP A 223 11.39 15.19 1.01
CA TRP A 223 12.51 15.42 1.90
C TRP A 223 12.00 15.90 3.25
N THR A 224 12.58 15.37 4.34
CA THR A 224 12.26 15.75 5.71
C THR A 224 13.51 16.02 6.54
N ASN A 225 13.42 17.04 7.41
CA ASN A 225 14.42 17.27 8.45
C ASN A 225 14.16 16.44 9.73
N LYS A 226 13.11 15.60 9.73
CA LYS A 226 12.64 14.76 10.84
C LYS A 226 12.29 15.51 12.13
N LYS A 227 12.06 16.82 12.05
CA LYS A 227 11.79 17.67 13.22
C LYS A 227 10.58 18.57 13.02
N SER A 228 10.56 19.34 11.93
CA SER A 228 9.60 20.43 11.74
C SER A 228 9.18 20.64 10.29
N LEU A 229 9.85 20.02 9.32
CA LEU A 229 9.63 20.29 7.90
C LEU A 229 9.63 19.00 7.10
N VAL A 230 8.61 18.87 6.26
CA VAL A 230 8.51 17.87 5.20
C VAL A 230 8.10 18.63 3.93
N ILE A 231 8.85 18.45 2.85
CA ILE A 231 8.55 19.02 1.54
C ILE A 231 8.46 17.87 0.56
N GLY A 232 7.38 17.82 -0.22
CA GLY A 232 7.19 16.79 -1.23
C GLY A 232 6.74 17.39 -2.55
N VAL A 233 7.16 16.75 -3.62
CA VAL A 233 6.68 16.97 -4.98
C VAL A 233 6.14 15.65 -5.51
N SER A 234 5.00 15.69 -6.18
CA SER A 234 4.41 14.51 -6.79
C SER A 234 3.75 14.84 -8.11
N GLU A 235 3.73 13.83 -8.97
CA GLU A 235 3.01 13.81 -10.22
C GLU A 235 2.04 12.63 -10.21
N THR A 236 0.83 12.84 -10.72
CA THR A 236 -0.19 11.81 -10.88
C THR A 236 -0.75 11.93 -12.29
N VAL A 237 -0.77 10.82 -13.02
CA VAL A 237 -1.24 10.78 -14.41
C VAL A 237 -2.30 9.68 -14.54
N ILE A 238 -3.47 10.08 -15.02
CA ILE A 238 -4.48 9.15 -15.53
C ILE A 238 -4.28 9.02 -17.04
N TYR A 239 -4.16 7.80 -17.51
CA TYR A 239 -3.87 7.52 -18.90
C TYR A 239 -4.62 6.27 -19.38
N SER A 240 -4.51 6.01 -20.69
CA SER A 240 -5.48 5.22 -21.47
C SER A 240 -6.84 5.90 -21.56
N GLY A 241 -7.60 5.58 -22.61
CA GLY A 241 -8.88 6.20 -22.89
C GLY A 241 -9.38 5.91 -24.30
N LEU A 242 -10.57 6.40 -24.62
CA LEU A 242 -11.07 6.35 -25.99
C LEU A 242 -10.08 7.07 -26.92
N ASN A 243 -9.55 6.35 -27.91
CA ASN A 243 -8.53 6.84 -28.84
C ASN A 243 -7.20 7.29 -28.20
N ARG A 244 -6.92 6.88 -26.95
CA ARG A 244 -5.61 7.09 -26.30
C ARG A 244 -4.99 5.72 -26.00
N PRO A 245 -4.04 5.24 -26.82
CA PRO A 245 -3.42 3.95 -26.59
C PRO A 245 -2.61 3.96 -25.28
N LEU A 246 -2.31 2.75 -24.78
CA LEU A 246 -1.44 2.57 -23.63
C LEU A 246 -0.04 3.05 -23.98
N ASP A 247 0.44 4.07 -23.27
CA ASP A 247 1.80 4.59 -23.42
C ASP A 247 2.72 3.96 -22.36
N MET A 248 3.73 3.24 -22.84
CA MET A 248 4.72 2.56 -22.00
C MET A 248 5.60 3.54 -21.20
N GLY A 249 5.68 4.81 -21.61
CA GLY A 249 6.38 5.87 -20.89
C GLY A 249 5.83 6.10 -19.48
N TYR A 250 4.54 5.82 -19.25
CA TYR A 250 3.91 5.90 -17.92
C TYR A 250 4.16 4.69 -17.04
N MET A 251 4.83 3.65 -17.56
CA MET A 251 5.30 2.52 -16.75
C MET A 251 6.73 2.73 -16.24
N ASN A 252 7.39 3.83 -16.61
CA ASN A 252 8.72 4.16 -16.15
C ASN A 252 8.65 4.91 -14.80
N PRO A 253 9.19 4.35 -13.71
CA PRO A 253 9.18 5.02 -12.41
C PRO A 253 10.07 6.28 -12.33
N ILE A 254 10.83 6.59 -13.39
CA ILE A 254 11.84 7.67 -13.45
C ILE A 254 11.58 8.69 -14.59
N SER A 255 10.60 8.47 -15.49
CA SER A 255 10.46 9.22 -16.76
C SER A 255 10.30 10.74 -16.67
#